data_AF-A0A957I7G9-F1
#
_entry.id   AF-A0A957I7G9-F1
#
_cell.length_a   1.000
_cell.length_b   1.000
_cell.length_c   1.000
_cell.angle_alpha   90.00
_cell.angle_beta   90.00
_cell.angle_gamma   90.00
#
_symmetry.space_group_name_H-M   'P 1'
#
loop_
_entity.id
_entity.type
_entity.pdbx_description
1 polymer ?
#
loop_
_entity_poly.entity_id
_entity_poly.type
_entity_poly.pdbx_seq_one_letter_code
_entity_poly.pdbx_strand_id
1 'polypeptide(L)'
;MRKIWILVGLLLIACRNSGEAVVPKAETIACTTAYRSSVEMGIEQEETLIFTDTDDEQVVVFADMVFHAAYSAGLADNERALRVWLTDAADTIVFHSILYQLALEDGPQNQFVGGHGFTGLNYSYVPDSSAELQFWCEAN
;
A
#
# COMPACT_ATOMS: atom_id res chain seq x y z
N MET A 1 40.18 40.75 -41.26
CA MET A 1 40.79 41.00 -39.93
C MET A 1 39.80 40.54 -38.86
N ARG A 2 40.24 39.64 -37.98
CA ARG A 2 39.49 38.92 -36.93
C ARG A 2 39.04 39.85 -35.79
N LYS A 3 37.80 39.73 -35.29
CA LYS A 3 37.37 40.11 -33.92
C LYS A 3 36.25 39.15 -33.49
N ILE A 4 36.60 38.04 -32.84
CA ILE A 4 36.53 37.77 -31.39
C ILE A 4 35.08 37.56 -30.92
N TRP A 5 34.77 36.27 -30.70
CA TRP A 5 33.58 35.74 -30.04
C TRP A 5 33.72 35.93 -28.53
N ILE A 6 32.69 36.46 -27.86
CA ILE A 6 32.60 36.43 -26.40
C ILE A 6 31.69 35.24 -26.03
N LEU A 7 32.31 34.14 -25.62
CA LEU A 7 31.63 33.09 -24.85
C LEU A 7 31.38 33.64 -23.45
N VAL A 8 30.11 33.81 -23.08
CA VAL A 8 29.70 33.96 -21.68
C VAL A 8 29.37 32.56 -21.17
N GLY A 9 30.32 31.94 -20.48
CA GLY A 9 30.10 30.73 -19.71
C GLY A 9 29.54 31.10 -18.33
N LEU A 10 28.26 30.84 -18.10
CA LEU A 10 27.72 30.75 -16.75
C LEU A 10 27.85 29.30 -16.27
N LEU A 11 28.78 29.07 -15.35
CA LEU A 11 28.85 27.87 -14.54
C LEU A 11 27.65 27.86 -13.56
N LEU A 12 26.66 27.00 -13.82
CA LEU A 12 25.68 26.59 -12.81
C LEU A 12 26.28 25.42 -12.02
N ILE A 13 27.02 25.75 -10.95
CA ILE A 13 27.53 24.78 -9.99
C ILE A 13 26.43 24.44 -8.98
N ALA A 14 26.15 23.14 -8.90
CA ALA A 14 25.59 22.40 -7.77
C ALA A 14 24.20 22.82 -7.28
N CYS A 15 23.16 22.22 -7.87
CA CYS A 15 22.05 21.77 -7.02
C CYS A 15 22.65 20.76 -6.04
N ARG A 16 22.63 21.11 -4.75
CA ARG A 16 22.97 20.21 -3.65
C ARG A 16 22.23 18.89 -3.86
N ASN A 17 22.97 17.79 -3.82
CA ASN A 17 22.41 16.51 -3.45
C ASN A 17 21.82 16.67 -2.05
N SER A 18 20.52 16.97 -1.97
CA SER A 18 19.71 16.48 -0.87
C SER A 18 19.84 14.97 -0.95
N GLY A 19 20.75 14.40 -0.16
CA GLY A 19 20.77 12.97 0.08
C GLY A 19 19.37 12.62 0.56
N GLU A 20 18.60 12.01 -0.33
CA GLU A 20 17.31 11.42 -0.02
C GLU A 20 17.57 10.49 1.15
N ALA A 21 16.91 10.76 2.28
CA ALA A 21 17.06 9.92 3.44
C ALA A 21 16.53 8.55 3.04
N VAL A 22 17.43 7.57 2.89
CA VAL A 22 17.07 6.17 2.68
C VAL A 22 16.14 5.80 3.82
N VAL A 23 14.90 5.45 3.49
CA VAL A 23 13.93 5.10 4.51
C VAL A 23 14.13 3.62 4.78
N PRO A 24 14.54 3.22 6.00
CA PRO A 24 14.80 1.82 6.28
C PRO A 24 13.61 0.95 5.84
N LYS A 25 13.95 -0.22 5.32
CA LYS A 25 12.97 -1.24 5.00
C LYS A 25 12.08 -1.47 6.23
N ALA A 26 10.76 -1.40 6.04
CA ALA A 26 9.81 -1.71 7.10
C ALA A 26 10.06 -3.12 7.63
N GLU A 27 10.11 -3.27 8.96
CA GLU A 27 10.30 -4.56 9.61
C GLU A 27 9.02 -5.39 9.49
N THR A 28 7.86 -4.71 9.49
CA THR A 28 6.55 -5.32 9.31
C THR A 28 5.60 -4.46 8.47
N ILE A 29 4.62 -5.10 7.85
CA ILE A 29 3.45 -4.46 7.26
C ILE A 29 2.21 -4.93 8.01
N ALA A 30 1.41 -3.99 8.50
CA ALA A 30 0.15 -4.27 9.18
C ALA A 30 -1.02 -3.84 8.29
N CYS A 31 -1.91 -4.76 7.93
CA CYS A 31 -3.12 -4.45 7.18
C CYS A 31 -4.34 -4.56 8.10
N THR A 32 -5.01 -3.44 8.35
CA THR A 32 -6.20 -3.37 9.19
C THR A 32 -7.45 -3.33 8.33
N THR A 33 -8.47 -4.01 8.82
CA THR A 33 -9.80 -4.11 8.21
C THR A 33 -10.86 -3.75 9.24
N ALA A 34 -11.93 -3.08 8.81
CA ALA A 34 -13.06 -2.70 9.64
C ALA A 34 -14.36 -2.91 8.86
N TYR A 35 -15.13 -3.91 9.26
CA TYR A 35 -16.32 -4.40 8.58
C TYR A 35 -17.61 -3.94 9.26
N ARG A 36 -18.62 -3.69 8.43
CA ARG A 36 -20.02 -3.51 8.84
C ARG A 36 -20.95 -4.11 7.79
N SER A 37 -22.01 -4.76 8.23
CA SER A 37 -23.06 -5.35 7.39
C SER A 37 -23.98 -4.29 6.75
N SER A 38 -23.99 -3.07 7.27
CA SER A 38 -24.67 -1.92 6.68
C SER A 38 -23.93 -0.62 7.00
N VAL A 39 -23.93 0.34 6.08
CA VAL A 39 -23.44 1.71 6.34
C VAL A 39 -24.21 2.47 7.41
N GLU A 40 -25.41 2.01 7.76
CA GLU A 40 -26.23 2.54 8.87
C GLU A 40 -25.77 2.02 10.24
N MET A 41 -24.93 0.98 10.25
CA MET A 41 -24.37 0.37 11.44
C MET A 41 -22.97 0.95 11.73
N GLY A 42 -22.56 0.85 12.99
CA GLY A 42 -21.15 1.04 13.37
C GLY A 42 -20.28 -0.10 12.85
N ILE A 43 -18.96 0.01 13.04
CA ILE A 43 -18.04 -1.10 12.78
C ILE A 43 -18.37 -2.27 13.73
N GLU A 44 -18.57 -3.44 13.14
CA GLU A 44 -18.99 -4.65 13.84
C GLU A 44 -17.81 -5.60 14.11
N GLN A 45 -16.81 -5.59 13.22
CA GLN A 45 -15.62 -6.42 13.33
C GLN A 45 -14.41 -5.67 12.80
N GLU A 46 -13.30 -5.74 13.54
CA GLU A 46 -11.99 -5.23 13.12
C GLU A 46 -10.95 -6.35 13.24
N GLU A 47 -10.08 -6.46 12.24
CA GLU A 47 -9.01 -7.45 12.22
C GLU A 47 -7.74 -6.80 11.65
N THR A 48 -6.57 -7.26 12.12
CA THR A 48 -5.28 -6.82 11.62
C THR A 48 -4.42 -8.02 11.23
N LEU A 49 -4.00 -8.05 9.96
CA LEU A 49 -3.02 -8.99 9.43
C LEU A 49 -1.62 -8.40 9.56
N ILE A 50 -0.65 -9.18 10.02
CA ILE A 50 0.74 -8.74 10.18
C ILE A 50 1.63 -9.58 9.27
N PHE A 51 2.36 -8.91 8.40
CA PHE A 51 3.37 -9.49 7.52
C PHE A 51 4.76 -9.10 8.00
N THR A 52 5.64 -10.09 8.09
CA THR A 52 7.09 -9.87 8.25
C THR A 52 7.77 -9.81 6.88
N ASP A 53 9.09 -9.59 6.85
CA ASP A 53 9.87 -9.55 5.60
C ASP A 53 10.09 -10.94 4.98
N THR A 54 9.01 -11.68 4.75
CA THR A 54 8.95 -13.04 4.20
C THR A 54 7.70 -13.18 3.36
N ASP A 55 7.76 -13.94 2.27
CA ASP A 55 6.59 -14.23 1.44
C ASP A 55 5.49 -14.91 2.28
N ASP A 56 4.28 -14.35 2.26
CA ASP A 56 3.16 -14.85 3.04
C ASP A 56 1.81 -14.40 2.44
N GLU A 57 0.76 -15.17 2.70
CA GLU A 57 -0.61 -14.88 2.28
C GLU A 57 -1.58 -15.17 3.43
N GLN A 58 -2.39 -14.17 3.75
CA GLN A 58 -3.33 -14.22 4.86
C GLN A 58 -4.72 -13.74 4.42
N VAL A 59 -5.73 -14.22 5.14
CA VAL A 59 -7.14 -14.00 4.80
C VAL A 59 -7.97 -13.69 6.04
N VAL A 60 -8.93 -12.80 5.90
CA VAL A 60 -9.97 -12.51 6.90
C VAL A 60 -11.34 -12.74 6.26
N VAL A 61 -12.18 -13.53 6.94
CA VAL A 61 -13.53 -13.85 6.48
C VAL A 61 -14.54 -13.02 7.27
N PHE A 62 -15.38 -12.27 6.54
CA PHE A 62 -16.55 -11.56 7.07
C PHE A 62 -17.83 -12.22 6.55
N ALA A 63 -18.99 -11.74 7.01
CA ALA A 63 -20.27 -12.35 6.64
C ALA A 63 -20.57 -12.28 5.14
N ASP A 64 -20.27 -11.15 4.48
CA ASP A 64 -20.60 -10.93 3.06
C ASP A 64 -19.38 -10.94 2.13
N MET A 65 -18.17 -10.96 2.68
CA MET A 65 -16.94 -10.79 1.91
C MET A 65 -15.74 -11.44 2.56
N VAL A 66 -14.72 -11.69 1.75
CA VAL A 66 -13.42 -12.19 2.20
C VAL A 66 -12.34 -11.19 1.78
N PHE A 67 -11.57 -10.72 2.74
CA PHE A 67 -10.39 -9.88 2.51
C PHE A 67 -9.15 -10.76 2.44
N HIS A 68 -8.42 -10.63 1.36
CA HIS A 68 -7.18 -11.36 1.12
C HIS A 68 -6.02 -10.39 1.00
N ALA A 69 -4.86 -10.76 1.57
CA ALA A 69 -3.62 -10.02 1.43
C ALA A 69 -2.45 -10.97 1.24
N ALA A 70 -1.65 -10.74 0.20
CA ALA A 70 -0.44 -11.47 -0.09
C ALA A 70 0.74 -10.50 -0.14
N TYR A 71 1.77 -10.77 0.65
CA TYR A 71 3.01 -10.04 0.66
C TYR A 71 4.12 -10.89 0.02
N SER A 72 4.84 -10.28 -0.91
CA SER A 72 6.05 -10.83 -1.51
C SER A 72 7.23 -9.97 -1.06
N ALA A 73 8.19 -10.59 -0.38
CA ALA A 73 9.40 -9.93 0.11
C ALA A 73 10.42 -9.63 -1.00
N GLY A 74 10.21 -10.23 -2.19
CA GLY A 74 11.04 -10.02 -3.39
C GLY A 74 12.33 -10.85 -3.41
N LEU A 75 12.45 -11.87 -2.54
CA LEU A 75 13.66 -12.71 -2.46
C LEU A 75 13.85 -13.60 -3.71
N ALA A 76 12.76 -13.97 -4.38
CA ALA A 76 12.77 -14.92 -5.49
C ALA A 76 13.01 -14.24 -6.86
N ASP A 77 12.44 -13.06 -7.06
CA ASP A 77 12.32 -12.39 -8.36
C ASP A 77 12.75 -10.91 -8.35
N ASN A 78 13.18 -10.39 -7.20
CA ASN A 78 13.43 -8.96 -6.98
C ASN A 78 12.18 -8.10 -7.19
N GLU A 79 10.98 -8.65 -6.98
CA GLU A 79 9.73 -7.90 -6.99
C GLU A 79 9.09 -7.95 -5.60
N ARG A 80 9.32 -6.89 -4.81
CA ARG A 80 8.61 -6.73 -3.54
C ARG A 80 7.25 -6.11 -3.80
N ALA A 81 6.21 -6.74 -3.28
CA ALA A 81 4.85 -6.26 -3.47
C ALA A 81 3.93 -6.64 -2.33
N LEU A 82 2.87 -5.84 -2.16
CA LEU A 82 1.69 -6.22 -1.39
C LEU A 82 0.51 -6.24 -2.34
N ARG A 83 -0.14 -7.39 -2.49
CA ARG A 83 -1.42 -7.51 -3.17
C ARG A 83 -2.52 -7.61 -2.13
N VAL A 84 -3.57 -6.82 -2.29
CA VAL A 84 -4.82 -6.96 -1.53
C VAL A 84 -5.96 -7.16 -2.49
N TRP A 85 -6.89 -8.04 -2.17
CA TRP A 85 -8.11 -8.21 -2.95
C TRP A 85 -9.27 -8.63 -2.08
N LEU A 86 -10.47 -8.28 -2.54
CA LEU A 86 -11.70 -8.63 -1.86
C LEU A 86 -12.55 -9.49 -2.78
N THR A 87 -13.19 -10.47 -2.17
CA THR A 87 -14.16 -11.35 -2.84
C THR A 87 -15.48 -11.39 -2.10
N ASP A 88 -16.49 -11.96 -2.72
CA ASP A 88 -17.72 -12.37 -2.04
C ASP A 88 -17.45 -13.46 -0.99
N ALA A 89 -18.39 -13.70 -0.08
CA ALA A 89 -18.25 -14.71 0.98
C ALA A 89 -18.00 -16.14 0.44
N ALA A 90 -18.35 -16.42 -0.81
CA ALA A 90 -18.11 -17.71 -1.46
C ALA A 90 -16.74 -17.80 -2.17
N ASP A 91 -15.96 -16.72 -2.19
CA ASP A 91 -14.66 -16.62 -2.87
C ASP A 91 -14.75 -16.94 -4.38
N THR A 92 -15.82 -16.48 -5.03
CA THR A 92 -16.12 -16.73 -6.45
C THR A 92 -16.09 -15.48 -7.32
N ILE A 93 -16.31 -14.30 -6.72
CA ILE A 93 -16.37 -13.02 -7.39
C ILE A 93 -15.36 -12.08 -6.73
N VAL A 94 -14.40 -11.57 -7.49
CA VAL A 94 -13.48 -10.51 -7.03
C VAL A 94 -14.14 -9.16 -7.23
N PHE A 95 -14.41 -8.45 -6.14
CA PHE A 95 -14.93 -7.07 -6.20
C PHE A 95 -13.84 -6.07 -6.57
N HIS A 96 -12.62 -6.32 -6.07
CA HIS A 96 -11.52 -5.38 -6.15
C HIS A 96 -10.18 -6.12 -5.94
N SER A 97 -9.13 -5.75 -6.69
CA SER A 97 -7.75 -6.17 -6.44
C SER A 97 -6.79 -5.01 -6.69
N ILE A 98 -5.84 -4.79 -5.77
CA ILE A 98 -4.78 -3.79 -5.87
C ILE A 98 -3.43 -4.47 -5.70
N LEU A 99 -2.45 -4.08 -6.52
CA LEU A 99 -1.05 -4.45 -6.35
C LEU A 99 -0.26 -3.18 -6.00
N TYR A 100 0.30 -3.16 -4.80
CA TYR A 100 1.27 -2.16 -4.38
C TYR A 100 2.66 -2.69 -4.66
N GLN A 101 3.31 -2.18 -5.70
CA GLN A 101 4.73 -2.46 -5.95
C GLN A 101 5.58 -1.60 -5.02
N LEU A 102 6.45 -2.26 -4.25
CA LEU A 102 7.24 -1.62 -3.20
C LEU A 102 8.71 -1.58 -3.61
N ALA A 103 9.43 -0.56 -3.15
CA ALA A 103 10.87 -0.51 -3.32
C ALA A 103 11.53 -1.68 -2.56
N LEU A 104 12.59 -2.24 -3.15
CA LEU A 104 13.38 -3.32 -2.53
C LEU A 104 14.20 -2.81 -1.34
N GLU A 105 14.81 -1.64 -1.53
CA GLU A 105 15.81 -1.08 -0.62
C GLU A 105 15.21 -0.11 0.41
N ASP A 106 13.97 0.36 0.18
CA ASP A 106 13.28 1.32 1.04
C ASP A 106 11.90 0.80 1.50
N GLY A 107 11.47 1.22 2.69
CA GLY A 107 10.12 0.96 3.19
C GLY A 107 9.07 1.88 2.55
N PRO A 108 7.82 1.42 2.35
CA PRO A 108 6.74 2.33 1.96
C PRO A 108 6.49 3.38 3.04
N GLN A 109 6.12 4.59 2.63
CA GLN A 109 5.93 5.72 3.55
C GLN A 109 4.48 5.84 4.00
N ASN A 110 4.26 5.84 5.32
CA ASN A 110 2.96 6.14 5.91
C ASN A 110 2.66 7.64 5.78
N GLN A 111 2.08 8.03 4.64
CA GLN A 111 1.93 9.44 4.25
C GLN A 111 0.49 9.94 4.29
N PHE A 112 -0.48 9.06 4.54
CA PHE A 112 -1.89 9.45 4.58
C PHE A 112 -2.30 9.96 5.96
N VAL A 113 -2.89 11.16 5.99
CA VAL A 113 -3.45 11.78 7.20
C VAL A 113 -4.56 10.89 7.77
N GLY A 114 -4.64 10.80 9.10
CA GLY A 114 -5.63 9.96 9.79
C GLY A 114 -5.09 8.59 10.24
N GLY A 115 -3.83 8.28 9.94
CA GLY A 115 -3.20 7.02 10.35
C GLY A 115 -3.47 5.88 9.38
N HIS A 116 -3.82 6.15 8.12
CA HIS A 116 -4.16 5.11 7.14
C HIS A 116 -2.96 4.61 6.33
N GLY A 117 -1.80 4.60 6.98
CA GLY A 117 -0.56 4.03 6.46
C GLY A 117 -0.13 4.57 5.09
N PHE A 118 0.40 3.67 4.26
CA PHE A 118 0.93 3.98 2.93
C PHE A 118 -0.06 3.67 1.81
N THR A 119 -1.13 2.95 2.10
CA THR A 119 -2.18 2.62 1.11
C THR A 119 -3.32 3.63 1.09
N GLY A 120 -3.44 4.44 2.15
CA GLY A 120 -4.63 5.24 2.42
C GLY A 120 -5.81 4.37 2.88
N LEU A 121 -6.89 5.04 3.30
CA LEU A 121 -8.14 4.38 3.68
C LEU A 121 -8.92 4.00 2.42
N ASN A 122 -9.11 2.71 2.23
CA ASN A 122 -9.88 2.15 1.13
C ASN A 122 -11.24 1.68 1.63
N TYR A 123 -12.24 1.82 0.78
CA TYR A 123 -13.60 1.36 1.03
C TYR A 123 -13.98 0.36 -0.06
N SER A 124 -14.70 -0.68 0.31
CA SER A 124 -15.28 -1.64 -0.64
C SER A 124 -16.66 -2.03 -0.17
N TYR A 125 -17.56 -2.16 -1.14
CA TYR A 125 -18.98 -2.41 -0.90
C TYR A 125 -19.38 -3.67 -1.66
N VAL A 126 -20.16 -4.53 -1.02
CA VAL A 126 -20.67 -5.73 -1.67
C VAL A 126 -21.89 -5.32 -2.52
N PRO A 127 -21.90 -5.61 -3.84
CA PRO A 127 -23.05 -5.33 -4.69
C PRO A 127 -24.33 -5.93 -4.13
N ASP A 128 -25.45 -5.23 -4.29
CA ASP A 128 -26.79 -5.66 -3.86
C ASP A 128 -26.95 -5.89 -2.34
N SER A 129 -25.96 -5.49 -1.54
CA SER A 129 -26.05 -5.41 -0.08
C SER A 129 -25.74 -3.99 0.42
N SER A 130 -25.90 -3.77 1.72
CA SER A 130 -25.45 -2.55 2.40
C SER A 130 -24.05 -2.69 3.01
N ALA A 131 -23.40 -3.85 2.87
CA ALA A 131 -22.16 -4.17 3.56
C ALA A 131 -20.98 -3.35 3.03
N GLU A 132 -20.12 -2.95 3.95
CA GLU A 132 -18.92 -2.16 3.68
C GLU A 132 -17.73 -2.76 4.44
N LEU A 133 -16.58 -2.78 3.77
CA LEU A 133 -15.28 -2.96 4.40
C LEU A 133 -14.42 -1.73 4.18
N GLN A 134 -13.87 -1.23 5.28
CA GLN A 134 -12.77 -0.28 5.26
C GLN A 134 -11.46 -1.04 5.46
N PHE A 135 -10.42 -0.68 4.73
CA PHE A 135 -9.10 -1.27 4.96
C PHE A 135 -7.95 -0.31 4.60
N TRP A 136 -6.82 -0.52 5.26
CA TRP A 136 -5.57 0.17 4.98
C TRP A 136 -4.39 -0.68 5.45
N CYS A 137 -3.20 -0.42 4.92
CA CYS A 137 -1.97 -1.03 5.38
C CYS A 137 -0.91 0.02 5.71
N GLU A 138 -0.18 -0.28 6.78
CA GLU A 138 0.84 0.57 7.41
C GLU A 138 2.18 -0.15 7.41
N ALA A 139 3.26 0.61 7.27
CA ALA A 139 4.62 0.14 7.42
C ALA A 139 5.12 0.46 8.84
N ASN A 140 5.67 -0.52 9.56
CA ASN A 140 6.22 -0.34 10.90
C ASN A 140 7.69 -0.79 10.98
#